data_AF-A0A1A8Z5B7-F1
#
_entry.id   AF-A0A1A8Z5B7-F1
#
_cell.length_a   1.000
_cell.length_b   1.000
_cell.length_c   1.000
_cell.angle_alpha   90.00
_cell.angle_beta   90.00
_cell.angle_gamma   90.00
#
_symmetry.space_group_name_H-M   'P 1'
#
loop_
_entity.id
_entity.type
_entity.pdbx_description
1 polymer ?
#
loop_
_entity_poly.entity_id
_entity_poly.type
_entity_poly.pdbx_seq_one_letter_code
_entity_poly.pdbx_strand_id
1 'polypeptide(L)'
;MFLTRVPCRIRRALAVAVVASPAGCAGSDGTETERYADKLQVPGFTQVKAGYSDGARRSYVGPAGTAVPTVTGPGLGRDRGSTDWSYSIFSFLAIGHGSDPGTGRCQVTVFEVEDPQKAVSYLGSALSERQRAQVRAGASRVLQVETLCDAQADR
;
A
#
# COMPACT_ATOMS: atom_id res chain seq x y z
N MET A 1 75.31 11.15 -28.89
CA MET A 1 75.28 9.70 -29.16
C MET A 1 73.86 9.30 -29.58
N PHE A 2 73.75 8.65 -30.75
CA PHE A 2 72.69 7.75 -31.26
C PHE A 2 71.20 8.08 -31.03
N LEU A 3 70.40 8.48 -32.03
CA LEU A 3 69.79 7.66 -33.10
C LEU A 3 69.12 6.35 -32.63
N THR A 4 67.78 6.37 -32.69
CA THR A 4 66.89 5.32 -33.26
C THR A 4 66.86 3.91 -32.65
N ARG A 5 65.67 3.43 -32.27
CA ARG A 5 64.81 2.48 -33.04
C ARG A 5 63.75 1.80 -32.14
N VAL A 6 62.53 1.74 -32.66
CA VAL A 6 61.34 1.00 -32.18
C VAL A 6 61.49 -0.50 -32.55
N PRO A 7 60.98 -1.48 -31.75
CA PRO A 7 59.70 -2.11 -32.12
C PRO A 7 58.80 -2.60 -30.96
N CYS A 8 57.52 -2.26 -31.10
CA CYS A 8 56.31 -3.09 -30.93
C CYS A 8 56.37 -4.35 -30.02
N ARG A 9 55.65 -4.34 -28.89
CA ARG A 9 54.85 -5.49 -28.42
C ARG A 9 53.57 -5.02 -27.73
N ILE A 10 52.45 -5.29 -28.38
CA ILE A 10 51.10 -5.23 -27.80
C ILE A 10 51.03 -6.25 -26.67
N ARG A 11 50.79 -5.80 -25.44
CA ARG A 11 50.14 -6.60 -24.40
C ARG A 11 48.95 -5.80 -23.89
N ARG A 12 47.77 -6.29 -24.23
CA ARG A 12 46.48 -5.91 -23.64
C ARG A 12 46.62 -5.97 -22.12
N ALA A 13 46.42 -4.83 -21.46
CA ALA A 13 45.97 -4.78 -20.09
C ALA A 13 44.73 -3.89 -20.10
N LEU A 14 43.57 -4.50 -19.91
CA LEU A 14 42.34 -3.78 -19.58
C LEU A 14 42.62 -2.96 -18.32
N ALA A 15 42.66 -1.64 -18.46
CA ALA A 15 42.52 -0.76 -17.33
C ALA A 15 41.10 -0.92 -16.80
N VAL A 16 40.96 -1.52 -15.61
CA VAL A 16 39.72 -1.49 -14.83
C VAL A 16 39.51 -0.04 -14.43
N ALA A 17 38.71 0.68 -15.22
CA ALA A 17 38.14 1.94 -14.80
C ALA A 17 37.19 1.63 -13.64
N VAL A 18 37.61 1.93 -12.41
CA VAL A 18 36.71 2.05 -11.27
C VAL A 18 35.84 3.28 -11.54
N VAL A 19 34.74 3.05 -12.25
CA VAL A 19 33.65 4.00 -12.33
C VAL A 19 32.98 3.97 -10.96
N ALA A 20 33.34 4.92 -10.10
CA ALA A 20 32.56 5.26 -8.94
C ALA A 20 31.20 5.77 -9.45
N SER A 21 30.28 4.84 -9.67
CA SER A 21 28.87 5.17 -9.82
C SER A 21 28.43 5.69 -8.45
N PRO A 22 27.92 6.93 -8.31
CA PRO A 22 27.00 7.21 -7.23
C PRO A 22 25.73 6.41 -7.49
N ALA A 23 25.78 5.11 -7.20
CA ALA A 23 24.60 4.28 -6.97
C ALA A 23 24.09 4.65 -5.57
N GLY A 24 23.52 5.84 -5.47
CA GLY A 24 22.62 6.22 -4.40
C GLY A 24 21.28 6.43 -5.06
N CYS A 25 20.61 5.32 -5.39
CA CYS A 25 19.23 5.32 -5.84
C CYS A 25 18.43 6.19 -4.86
N ALA A 26 17.98 7.35 -5.31
CA ALA A 26 16.80 7.99 -4.75
C ALA A 26 15.63 7.06 -5.09
N GLY A 27 15.52 5.97 -4.33
CA GLY A 27 14.31 5.18 -4.27
C GLY A 27 13.24 6.14 -3.80
N SER A 28 12.28 6.43 -4.67
CA SER A 28 11.01 7.02 -4.27
C SER A 28 10.30 5.99 -3.39
N ASP A 29 10.81 5.79 -2.17
CA ASP A 29 10.10 5.10 -1.12
C ASP A 29 8.82 5.90 -0.91
N GLY A 30 7.67 5.27 -1.09
CA GLY A 30 6.36 5.91 -1.15
C GLY A 30 6.10 6.92 -0.02
N THR A 31 5.03 7.69 -0.15
CA THR A 31 4.64 8.65 0.89
C THR A 31 4.55 7.97 2.27
N GLU A 32 4.69 8.73 3.36
CA GLU A 32 4.61 8.18 4.72
C GLU A 32 3.36 7.31 4.92
N THR A 33 2.26 7.77 4.34
CA THR A 33 0.98 7.06 4.28
C THR A 33 1.05 5.74 3.50
N GLU A 34 1.69 5.71 2.32
CA GLU A 34 1.92 4.48 1.57
C GLU A 34 2.71 3.47 2.41
N ARG A 35 3.82 3.92 3.00
CA ARG A 35 4.72 3.08 3.81
C ARG A 35 4.02 2.51 5.04
N TYR A 36 3.17 3.29 5.69
CA TYR A 36 2.40 2.80 6.82
C TYR A 36 1.31 1.81 6.37
N ALA A 37 0.60 2.13 5.28
CA ALA A 37 -0.45 1.27 4.74
C ALA A 37 0.10 -0.09 4.26
N ASP A 38 1.34 -0.16 3.76
CA ASP A 38 2.00 -1.43 3.40
C ASP A 38 2.24 -2.36 4.59
N LYS A 39 2.25 -1.80 5.81
CA LYS A 39 2.44 -2.56 7.06
C LYS A 39 1.12 -3.01 7.67
N LEU A 40 -0.02 -2.56 7.12
CA LEU A 40 -1.33 -2.97 7.60
C LEU A 40 -1.69 -4.38 7.15
N GLN A 41 -2.30 -5.13 8.05
CA GLN A 41 -2.82 -6.46 7.79
C GLN A 41 -4.29 -6.54 8.20
N VAL A 42 -5.07 -7.25 7.40
CA VAL A 42 -6.49 -7.55 7.67
C VAL A 42 -6.65 -9.08 7.66
N PRO A 43 -6.47 -9.76 8.81
CA PRO A 43 -6.49 -11.22 8.86
C PRO A 43 -7.78 -11.82 8.29
N GLY A 44 -7.64 -12.86 7.48
CA GLY A 44 -8.77 -13.51 6.80
C GLY A 44 -9.28 -12.80 5.55
N PHE A 45 -8.68 -11.65 5.18
CA PHE A 45 -9.03 -10.90 3.98
C PHE A 45 -7.86 -10.88 2.99
N THR A 46 -8.18 -10.86 1.70
CA THR A 46 -7.22 -10.72 0.61
C THR A 46 -7.30 -9.32 0.03
N GLN A 47 -6.17 -8.62 -0.04
CA GLN A 47 -6.10 -7.33 -0.73
C GLN A 47 -6.27 -7.55 -2.23
N VAL A 48 -7.17 -6.78 -2.85
CA VAL A 48 -7.50 -6.90 -4.28
C VAL A 48 -7.24 -5.61 -5.06
N LYS A 49 -7.19 -4.46 -4.38
CA LYS A 49 -6.95 -3.16 -5.00
C LYS A 49 -6.16 -2.26 -4.06
N ALA A 50 -5.27 -1.45 -4.61
CA ALA A 50 -4.60 -0.35 -3.93
C ALA A 50 -4.71 0.93 -4.77
N GLY A 51 -4.75 2.09 -4.11
CA GLY A 51 -4.73 3.41 -4.75
C GLY A 51 -4.18 4.48 -3.81
N TYR A 52 -3.52 5.50 -4.38
CA TYR A 52 -2.68 6.45 -3.64
C TYR A 52 -2.85 7.92 -4.10
N SER A 53 -4.07 8.45 -4.16
CA SER A 53 -4.30 9.84 -4.63
C SER A 53 -4.25 10.89 -3.51
N ASP A 54 -5.01 10.69 -2.43
CA ASP A 54 -5.19 11.65 -1.32
C ASP A 54 -4.98 10.94 0.03
N GLY A 55 -4.07 9.98 0.04
CA GLY A 55 -3.91 8.97 1.08
C GLY A 55 -3.86 7.57 0.47
N ALA A 56 -3.62 6.56 1.31
CA ALA A 56 -3.51 5.18 0.86
C ALA A 56 -4.84 4.46 1.07
N ARG A 57 -5.44 3.99 -0.03
CA ARG A 57 -6.69 3.22 -0.04
C ARG A 57 -6.39 1.79 -0.45
N ARG A 58 -6.76 0.83 0.39
CA ARG A 58 -6.64 -0.60 0.10
C ARG A 58 -8.00 -1.26 0.20
N SER A 59 -8.40 -1.94 -0.86
CA SER A 59 -9.64 -2.72 -0.85
C SER A 59 -9.34 -4.19 -0.65
N TYR A 60 -10.16 -4.83 0.16
CA TYR A 60 -10.02 -6.22 0.53
C TYR A 60 -11.32 -6.97 0.30
N VAL A 61 -11.21 -8.27 0.01
CA VAL A 61 -12.33 -9.21 -0.02
C VAL A 61 -12.06 -10.35 0.97
N GLY A 62 -13.07 -10.74 1.72
CA GLY A 62 -12.95 -11.79 2.73
C GLY A 62 -14.30 -12.33 3.17
N PRO A 63 -14.33 -13.18 4.20
CA PRO A 63 -15.55 -13.86 4.64
C PRO A 63 -16.62 -12.85 5.04
N ALA A 64 -17.87 -13.18 4.76
CA ALA A 64 -19.01 -12.45 5.28
C ALA A 64 -19.08 -12.50 6.81
N GLY A 65 -19.75 -11.52 7.41
CA GLY A 65 -19.92 -11.40 8.85
C GLY A 65 -20.38 -9.99 9.22
N THR A 66 -20.79 -9.82 10.47
CA THR A 66 -21.25 -8.53 11.02
C THR A 66 -20.25 -7.89 11.97
N ALA A 67 -19.19 -8.61 12.35
CA ALA A 67 -18.16 -8.09 13.22
C ALA A 67 -17.25 -7.12 12.47
N VAL A 68 -16.86 -6.03 13.13
CA VAL A 68 -15.82 -5.12 12.62
C VAL A 68 -14.51 -5.91 12.47
N PRO A 69 -13.95 -6.02 11.26
CA PRO A 69 -12.73 -6.76 10.99
C PRO A 69 -11.57 -6.22 11.82
N THR A 70 -10.71 -7.12 12.27
CA THR A 70 -9.46 -6.73 12.91
C THR A 70 -8.53 -6.19 11.84
N VAL A 71 -8.01 -4.98 12.06
CA VAL A 71 -6.91 -4.40 11.29
C VAL A 71 -5.75 -4.25 12.24
N THR A 72 -4.57 -4.73 11.84
CA THR A 72 -3.36 -4.68 12.65
C THR A 72 -2.26 -3.92 11.92
N GLY A 73 -1.46 -3.18 12.66
CA GLY A 73 -0.32 -2.42 12.16
C GLY A 73 0.54 -1.88 13.29
N PRO A 74 1.71 -1.29 13.00
CA PRO A 74 2.59 -0.74 14.02
C PRO A 74 1.90 0.35 14.85
N GLY A 75 1.85 0.17 16.17
CA GLY A 75 1.24 1.12 17.10
C GLY A 75 -0.27 1.32 16.93
N LEU A 76 -0.94 0.54 16.06
CA LEU A 76 -2.35 0.73 15.74
C LEU A 76 -3.24 0.32 16.92
N GLY A 77 -3.91 1.31 17.51
CA GLY A 77 -5.00 1.13 18.47
C GLY A 77 -6.36 1.43 17.83
N ARG A 78 -7.43 0.80 18.34
CA ARG A 78 -8.81 1.17 17.99
C ARG A 78 -9.25 2.37 18.83
N ASP A 79 -9.86 3.35 18.18
CA ASP A 79 -10.47 4.49 18.86
C ASP A 79 -11.92 4.18 19.25
N ARG A 80 -12.31 4.62 20.45
CA ARG A 80 -13.64 4.39 21.03
C ARG A 80 -14.66 5.48 20.71
N GLY A 81 -14.27 6.54 20.01
CA GLY A 81 -15.16 7.64 19.64
C GLY A 81 -15.11 7.88 18.15
N SER A 82 -16.20 7.59 17.44
CA SER A 82 -16.34 8.05 16.06
C SER A 82 -17.77 8.46 15.79
N THR A 83 -17.89 9.61 15.15
CA THR A 83 -19.05 10.01 14.35
C THR A 83 -19.22 9.01 13.19
N ASP A 84 -20.38 8.93 12.56
CA ASP A 84 -20.54 8.18 11.31
C ASP A 84 -19.90 8.96 10.15
N TRP A 85 -18.93 8.35 9.46
CA TRP A 85 -18.25 8.93 8.28
C TRP A 85 -18.69 8.25 6.98
N SER A 86 -19.83 7.53 6.99
CA SER A 86 -20.33 6.85 5.80
C SER A 86 -20.54 7.81 4.63
N TYR A 87 -20.10 7.43 3.44
CA TYR A 87 -20.23 8.24 2.24
C TYR A 87 -20.45 7.38 1.00
N SER A 88 -21.33 7.83 0.10
CA SER A 88 -21.62 7.14 -1.17
C SER A 88 -22.01 5.66 -0.97
N ILE A 89 -21.12 4.73 -1.32
CA ILE A 89 -21.33 3.28 -1.20
C ILE A 89 -20.61 2.68 0.01
N PHE A 90 -19.92 3.50 0.79
CA PHE A 90 -19.07 3.10 1.90
C PHE A 90 -19.75 3.37 3.24
N SER A 91 -20.00 2.30 3.99
CA SER A 91 -20.47 2.35 5.38
C SER A 91 -19.27 2.35 6.31
N PHE A 92 -19.20 3.32 7.22
CA PHE A 92 -18.15 3.42 8.23
C PHE A 92 -18.26 2.28 9.24
N LEU A 93 -17.14 1.61 9.53
CA LEU A 93 -17.08 0.55 10.54
C LEU A 93 -16.25 0.92 11.75
N ALA A 94 -15.07 1.48 11.53
CA ALA A 94 -14.13 1.78 12.61
C ALA A 94 -13.05 2.77 12.17
N ILE A 95 -12.45 3.38 13.18
CA ILE A 95 -11.26 4.20 13.07
C ILE A 95 -10.24 3.74 14.11
N GLY A 96 -8.97 3.84 13.75
CA GLY A 96 -7.86 3.63 14.66
C GLY A 96 -6.72 4.58 14.35
N HIS A 97 -5.82 4.74 15.31
CA HIS A 97 -4.62 5.53 15.15
C HIS A 97 -3.42 4.66 15.44
N GLY A 98 -2.39 4.79 14.61
CA GLY A 98 -1.12 4.14 14.86
C GLY A 98 0.04 5.04 14.48
N SER A 99 1.24 4.51 14.68
CA SER A 99 2.46 5.26 14.44
C SER A 99 3.61 4.29 14.22
N ASP A 100 4.50 4.64 13.31
CA ASP A 100 5.71 3.87 13.03
C ASP A 100 6.89 4.83 12.79
N PRO A 101 8.11 4.49 13.23
CA PRO A 101 9.29 5.28 12.95
C PRO A 101 9.43 5.57 11.44
N GLY A 102 9.37 6.85 11.06
CA GLY A 102 9.46 7.29 9.66
C GLY A 102 8.13 7.46 8.93
N THR A 103 6.99 7.36 9.61
CA THR A 103 5.65 7.66 9.02
C THR A 103 4.82 8.67 9.81
N GLY A 104 5.27 9.08 11.01
CA GLY A 104 4.51 9.96 11.88
C GLY A 104 3.33 9.25 12.57
N ARG A 105 2.29 10.00 12.95
CA ARG A 105 1.02 9.42 13.36
C ARG A 105 0.15 9.23 12.13
N CYS A 106 -0.60 8.14 12.13
CA CYS A 106 -1.45 7.75 11.02
C CYS A 106 -2.84 7.41 11.55
N GLN A 107 -3.85 7.95 10.89
CA GLN A 107 -5.24 7.56 11.03
C GLN A 107 -5.53 6.42 10.04
N VAL A 108 -6.21 5.39 10.51
CA VAL A 108 -6.68 4.26 9.72
C VAL A 108 -8.19 4.17 9.86
N THR A 109 -8.90 4.33 8.75
CA THR A 109 -10.36 4.25 8.70
C THR A 109 -10.79 3.01 7.93
N VAL A 110 -11.74 2.27 8.47
CA VAL A 110 -12.27 1.03 7.89
C VAL A 110 -13.70 1.25 7.47
N PHE A 111 -13.96 1.00 6.19
CA PHE A 111 -15.27 1.04 5.58
C PHE A 111 -15.66 -0.32 5.00
N GLU A 112 -16.95 -0.53 4.81
CA GLU A 112 -17.53 -1.65 4.08
C GLU A 112 -18.39 -1.17 2.94
N VAL A 113 -18.38 -1.90 1.82
CA VAL A 113 -19.37 -1.71 0.75
C VAL A 113 -20.46 -2.76 0.95
N GLU A 114 -21.51 -2.40 1.67
CA GLU A 114 -22.56 -3.33 2.11
C GLU A 114 -23.38 -3.91 0.97
N ASP A 115 -23.64 -3.12 -0.08
CA ASP A 115 -24.37 -3.57 -1.27
C ASP A 115 -23.46 -4.43 -2.16
N PRO A 116 -23.75 -5.73 -2.31
CA PRO A 116 -22.89 -6.64 -3.07
C PRO A 116 -22.75 -6.27 -4.56
N GLN A 117 -23.80 -5.71 -5.16
CA GLN A 117 -23.76 -5.30 -6.57
C GLN A 117 -22.88 -4.07 -6.74
N LYS A 118 -22.99 -3.10 -5.84
CA LYS A 118 -22.11 -1.91 -5.84
C LYS A 118 -20.67 -2.31 -5.54
N ALA A 119 -20.43 -3.25 -4.62
CA ALA A 119 -19.10 -3.77 -4.32
C ALA A 119 -18.42 -4.40 -5.54
N VAL A 120 -19.14 -5.25 -6.29
CA VAL A 120 -18.65 -5.84 -7.52
C VAL A 120 -18.43 -4.79 -8.61
N SER A 121 -19.33 -3.81 -8.74
CA SER A 121 -19.16 -2.71 -9.71
C SER A 121 -17.95 -1.84 -9.37
N TYR A 122 -17.73 -1.54 -8.10
CA TYR A 122 -16.64 -0.69 -7.61
C TYR A 122 -15.26 -1.33 -7.83
N LEU A 123 -15.13 -2.62 -7.53
CA LEU A 123 -13.87 -3.33 -7.70
C LEU A 123 -13.66 -3.87 -9.12
N GLY A 124 -14.74 -4.14 -9.86
CA GLY A 124 -14.69 -4.51 -11.27
C GLY A 124 -13.73 -5.66 -11.55
N SER A 125 -12.71 -5.40 -12.38
CA SER A 125 -11.67 -6.37 -12.77
C SER A 125 -10.66 -6.70 -11.67
N ALA A 126 -10.66 -5.97 -10.55
CA ALA A 126 -9.80 -6.29 -9.40
C ALA A 126 -10.25 -7.58 -8.68
N LEU A 127 -11.51 -8.01 -8.88
CA LEU A 127 -12.02 -9.27 -8.35
C LEU A 127 -11.92 -10.38 -9.42
N SER A 128 -11.41 -11.53 -9.02
CA SER A 128 -11.57 -12.77 -9.81
C SER A 128 -13.05 -13.12 -10.00
N GLU A 129 -13.38 -13.93 -11.01
CA GLU A 129 -14.75 -14.42 -11.22
C GLU A 129 -15.32 -15.12 -9.99
N ARG A 130 -14.51 -15.95 -9.33
CA ARG A 130 -14.89 -16.62 -8.09
C ARG A 130 -15.23 -15.63 -6.99
N GLN A 131 -14.39 -14.62 -6.76
CA GLN A 131 -14.66 -13.60 -5.74
C GLN A 131 -15.91 -12.78 -6.07
N ARG A 132 -16.13 -12.42 -7.35
CA ARG A 132 -17.37 -11.75 -7.79
C ARG A 132 -18.61 -12.59 -7.48
N ALA A 133 -18.55 -13.90 -7.75
CA ALA A 133 -19.65 -14.80 -7.43
C ALA A 133 -19.89 -14.91 -5.92
N GLN A 134 -18.82 -15.03 -5.11
CA GLN A 134 -18.91 -15.11 -3.65
C GLN A 134 -19.48 -13.82 -3.03
N VAL A 135 -19.08 -12.65 -3.52
CA VAL A 135 -19.63 -11.35 -3.07
C VAL A 135 -21.12 -11.27 -3.42
N ARG A 136 -21.50 -11.55 -4.67
CA ARG A 136 -22.93 -11.54 -5.08
C ARG A 136 -23.80 -12.50 -4.29
N ALA A 137 -23.24 -13.65 -3.89
CA ALA A 137 -23.93 -14.64 -3.07
C ALA A 137 -23.99 -14.29 -1.58
N GLY A 138 -23.36 -13.19 -1.15
CA GLY A 138 -23.27 -12.81 0.26
C GLY A 138 -22.33 -13.70 1.09
N ALA A 139 -21.52 -14.54 0.44
CA ALA A 139 -20.53 -15.39 1.11
C ALA A 139 -19.22 -14.63 1.41
N SER A 140 -19.01 -13.51 0.73
CA SER A 140 -17.88 -12.61 0.96
C SER A 140 -18.33 -11.17 1.01
N ARG A 141 -17.59 -10.36 1.77
CA ARG A 141 -17.82 -8.91 1.89
C ARG A 141 -16.58 -8.13 1.46
N VAL A 142 -16.77 -6.86 1.13
CA VAL A 142 -15.72 -5.97 0.64
C VAL A 142 -15.45 -4.88 1.65
N LEU A 143 -14.17 -4.70 1.97
CA LEU A 143 -13.70 -3.65 2.85
C LEU A 143 -12.85 -2.65 2.08
N GLN A 144 -12.87 -1.41 2.54
CA GLN A 144 -11.88 -0.41 2.19
C GLN A 144 -11.20 0.09 3.46
N VAL A 145 -9.88 -0.01 3.48
CA VAL A 145 -9.04 0.57 4.54
C VAL A 145 -8.37 1.79 3.94
N GLU A 146 -8.65 2.94 4.54
CA GLU A 146 -8.02 4.21 4.19
C GLU A 146 -7.01 4.57 5.27
N THR A 147 -5.84 5.03 4.86
CA THR A 147 -4.77 5.48 5.74
C THR A 147 -4.41 6.90 5.36
N LEU A 148 -4.20 7.74 6.36
CA LEU A 148 -3.69 9.10 6.21
C LEU A 148 -2.73 9.39 7.37
N CYS A 149 -1.50 9.83 7.07
CA CYS A 149 -0.53 10.21 8.08
C CYS A 149 -0.31 11.73 8.13
N ASP A 150 0.08 12.24 9.30
CA ASP A 150 0.16 13.69 9.63
C ASP A 150 0.95 14.51 8.59
N ALA A 151 2.04 13.99 8.00
CA ALA A 151 2.78 14.73 6.98
C ALA A 151 1.98 15.01 5.68
N GLN A 152 0.82 14.37 5.52
CA GLN A 152 -0.15 14.62 4.46
C GLN A 152 -1.48 15.22 4.94
N ALA A 153 -1.76 15.24 6.25
CA ALA A 153 -2.99 15.84 6.78
C ALA A 153 -2.96 17.38 6.80
N ASP A 154 -1.77 17.99 6.74
CA ASP A 154 -1.54 19.43 6.77
C ASP A 154 -1.36 20.10 5.38
N ARG A 155 -1.58 19.38 4.28
CA ARG A 155 -1.51 19.91 2.90
C ARG A 155 -2.89 20.20 2.33
#